data_AF-X0YSA0-F1
#
_entry.id   AF-X0YSA0-F1
#
_cell.length_a   1.000
_cell.length_b   1.000
_cell.length_c   1.000
_cell.angle_alpha   90.00
_cell.angle_beta   90.00
_cell.angle_gamma   90.00
#
_symmetry.space_group_name_H-M   'P 1'
#
loop_
_entity.id
_entity.type
_entity.pdbx_description
1 polymer ?
#
loop_
_entity_poly.entity_id
_entity_poly.type
_entity_poly.pdbx_seq_one_letter_code
_entity_poly.pdbx_strand_id
1 'polypeptide(L)'
;MGISDEDIEDALKKRIGNKYQSVQRASNVFKQEFNIELFERCSKREVETFRQTFEKRHPITHNLGIIDRKYLEKVRSGELKGRDVPVAVEEIESAIVFSIQVLKNLYSHLFKPDKK
;
A
#
# COMPACT_ATOMS: atom_id res chain seq x y z
N MET A 1 13.22 -24.87 -8.72
CA MET A 1 12.34 -25.70 -7.88
C MET A 1 11.01 -24.98 -7.76
N GLY A 2 9.92 -25.61 -8.20
CA GLY A 2 8.58 -25.06 -8.06
C GLY A 2 8.12 -25.26 -6.61
N ILE A 3 7.52 -24.22 -6.04
CA ILE A 3 6.87 -24.28 -4.73
C ILE A 3 5.53 -25.01 -4.94
N SER A 4 5.11 -25.88 -4.01
CA SER A 4 3.83 -26.58 -4.16
C SER A 4 2.64 -25.62 -4.08
N ASP A 5 1.50 -25.97 -4.65
CA ASP A 5 0.30 -25.13 -4.60
C ASP A 5 -0.16 -24.88 -3.15
N GLU A 6 0.00 -25.86 -2.26
CA GLU A 6 -0.26 -25.72 -0.82
C GLU A 6 0.68 -24.70 -0.17
N ASP A 7 1.97 -24.73 -0.49
CA ASP A 7 2.94 -23.76 0.02
C ASP A 7 2.67 -22.34 -0.48
N ILE A 8 2.18 -22.20 -1.72
CA ILE A 8 1.76 -20.90 -2.30
C ILE A 8 0.52 -20.39 -1.56
N GLU A 9 -0.46 -21.25 -1.31
CA GLU A 9 -1.68 -20.86 -0.60
C GLU A 9 -1.38 -20.47 0.85
N ASP A 10 -0.48 -21.20 1.52
CA ASP A 10 -0.01 -20.90 2.86
C ASP A 10 0.78 -19.58 2.90
N ALA A 11 1.63 -19.32 1.89
CA ALA A 11 2.31 -18.03 1.76
C ALA A 11 1.32 -16.88 1.55
N LEU A 12 0.29 -17.07 0.70
CA LEU A 12 -0.74 -16.05 0.45
C LEU A 12 -1.57 -15.77 1.72
N LYS A 13 -1.99 -16.80 2.45
CA LYS A 13 -2.80 -16.64 3.67
C LYS A 13 -1.99 -16.10 4.84
N LYS A 14 -0.81 -16.68 5.12
CA LYS A 14 -0.02 -16.37 6.33
C LYS A 14 0.91 -15.18 6.13
N ARG A 15 1.57 -15.06 4.97
CA ARG A 15 2.60 -14.04 4.74
C ARG A 15 2.05 -12.79 4.07
N ILE A 16 1.04 -12.91 3.22
CA ILE A 16 0.47 -11.79 2.47
C ILE A 16 -0.78 -11.23 3.17
N GLY A 17 -1.81 -12.05 3.44
CA GLY A 17 -3.00 -11.70 4.22
C GLY A 17 -3.44 -10.23 4.09
N ASN A 18 -3.57 -9.53 5.23
CA ASN A 18 -3.93 -8.11 5.29
C ASN A 18 -2.74 -7.14 5.09
N LYS A 19 -1.54 -7.62 4.73
CA LYS A 19 -0.36 -6.74 4.60
C LYS A 19 -0.47 -5.80 3.41
N TYR A 20 -1.13 -6.18 2.32
CA TYR A 20 -1.38 -5.28 1.19
C TYR A 20 -2.41 -4.17 1.47
N GLN A 21 -3.10 -4.22 2.60
CA GLN A 21 -3.99 -3.14 3.01
C GLN A 21 -3.26 -1.89 3.53
N SER A 22 -1.93 -1.97 3.68
CA SER A 22 -1.04 -0.86 4.09
C SER A 22 0.10 -0.73 3.09
N VAL A 23 0.29 0.50 2.57
CA VAL A 23 1.34 0.83 1.61
C VAL A 23 2.74 0.44 2.13
N GLN A 24 3.02 0.73 3.40
CA GLN A 24 4.30 0.38 4.02
C GLN A 24 4.49 -1.13 4.15
N ARG A 25 3.46 -1.86 4.59
CA ARG A 25 3.54 -3.31 4.73
C ARG A 25 3.66 -4.00 3.38
N ALA A 26 3.00 -3.49 2.35
CA ALA A 26 3.18 -3.94 0.98
C ALA A 26 4.65 -3.83 0.55
N SER A 27 5.27 -2.65 0.71
CA SER A 27 6.69 -2.45 0.40
C SER A 27 7.60 -3.43 1.15
N ASN A 28 7.32 -3.68 2.43
CA ASN A 28 8.12 -4.60 3.23
C ASN A 28 8.00 -6.06 2.75
N VAL A 29 6.81 -6.50 2.33
CA VAL A 29 6.61 -7.84 1.74
C VAL A 29 7.44 -7.96 0.46
N PHE A 30 7.41 -6.95 -0.42
CA PHE A 30 8.20 -6.95 -1.64
C PHE A 30 9.71 -7.04 -1.37
N LYS A 31 10.18 -6.31 -0.36
CA LYS A 31 11.59 -6.37 0.05
C LYS A 31 11.98 -7.71 0.67
N GLN A 32 11.14 -8.28 1.53
CA GLN A 32 11.46 -9.51 2.27
C GLN A 32 11.33 -10.78 1.42
N GLU A 33 10.26 -10.90 0.65
CA GLU A 33 9.96 -12.13 -0.09
C GLU A 33 10.57 -12.14 -1.50
N PHE A 34 10.76 -10.95 -2.10
CA PHE A 34 11.22 -10.83 -3.48
C PHE A 34 12.52 -10.02 -3.64
N ASN A 35 13.05 -9.44 -2.56
CA ASN A 35 14.20 -8.52 -2.59
C ASN A 35 14.01 -7.35 -3.59
N ILE A 36 12.77 -6.86 -3.73
CA ILE A 36 12.40 -5.76 -4.62
C ILE A 36 12.05 -4.53 -3.79
N GLU A 37 12.69 -3.41 -4.11
CA GLU A 37 12.33 -2.09 -3.58
C GLU A 37 11.15 -1.51 -4.39
N LEU A 38 9.92 -1.81 -3.94
CA LEU A 38 8.67 -1.53 -4.68
C LEU A 38 8.53 -0.08 -5.20
N PHE A 39 9.04 0.89 -4.43
CA PHE A 39 8.90 2.32 -4.72
C PHE A 39 10.22 2.99 -5.16
N GLU A 40 11.25 2.23 -5.53
CA GLU A 40 12.57 2.77 -5.89
C GLU A 40 12.51 3.85 -7.00
N ARG A 41 11.59 3.69 -7.95
CA ARG A 41 11.40 4.61 -9.10
C ARG A 41 10.35 5.69 -8.85
N CYS A 42 9.90 5.87 -7.60
CA CYS A 42 8.89 6.85 -7.22
C CYS A 42 9.52 7.91 -6.32
N SER A 43 9.01 9.14 -6.35
CA SER A 43 9.47 10.15 -5.40
C SER A 43 8.92 9.88 -4.01
N LYS A 44 9.68 10.28 -2.97
CA LYS A 44 9.24 10.15 -1.57
C LYS A 44 7.90 10.87 -1.31
N ARG A 45 7.68 11.99 -2.00
CA ARG A 45 6.46 12.79 -1.86
C ARG A 45 5.25 12.04 -2.42
N GLU A 46 5.35 11.44 -3.60
CA GLU A 46 4.27 10.67 -4.21
C GLU A 46 3.90 9.45 -3.33
N VAL A 47 4.91 8.75 -2.82
CA VAL A 47 4.69 7.60 -1.91
C VAL A 47 3.98 8.03 -0.64
N GLU A 48 4.36 9.17 -0.06
CA GLU A 48 3.73 9.70 1.15
C GLU A 48 2.28 10.15 0.90
N THR A 49 2.02 10.85 -0.20
CA THR A 49 0.65 11.22 -0.60
C THR A 49 -0.22 9.97 -0.84
N PHE A 50 0.33 8.96 -1.48
CA PHE A 50 -0.35 7.68 -1.70
C PHE A 50 -0.65 6.96 -0.37
N ARG A 51 0.30 6.94 0.57
CA ARG A 51 0.12 6.39 1.92
C ARG A 51 -1.01 7.10 2.67
N GLN A 52 -0.99 8.43 2.69
CA GLN A 52 -2.01 9.23 3.37
C GLN A 52 -3.40 8.95 2.81
N THR A 53 -3.54 8.92 1.48
CA THR A 53 -4.81 8.60 0.81
C THR A 53 -5.34 7.22 1.22
N PHE A 54 -4.47 6.20 1.29
CA PHE A 54 -4.84 4.86 1.75
C PHE A 54 -5.22 4.81 3.23
N GLU A 55 -4.57 5.61 4.08
CA GLU A 55 -4.86 5.67 5.50
C GLU A 55 -6.23 6.26 5.81
N LYS A 56 -6.75 7.14 4.93
CA LYS A 56 -8.12 7.68 5.00
C LYS A 56 -9.19 6.59 4.85
N ARG A 57 -8.89 5.44 4.23
CA ARG A 57 -9.82 4.29 4.16
C ARG A 57 -10.29 3.89 5.55
N HIS A 58 -9.39 3.86 6.53
CA HIS A 58 -9.69 3.34 7.86
C HIS A 58 -10.81 4.13 8.58
N PRO A 59 -10.72 5.47 8.75
CA PRO A 59 -11.82 6.23 9.32
C PRO A 59 -13.08 6.20 8.43
N ILE A 60 -12.96 6.19 7.09
CA ILE A 60 -14.15 6.12 6.20
C ILE A 60 -14.91 4.81 6.37
N THR A 61 -14.22 3.66 6.36
CA THR A 61 -14.88 2.34 6.41
C THR A 61 -15.31 1.91 7.80
N HIS A 62 -14.63 2.38 8.86
CA HIS A 62 -14.90 1.93 10.22
C HIS A 62 -15.60 2.97 11.10
N ASN A 63 -15.42 4.27 10.81
CA ASN A 63 -15.87 5.36 11.69
C ASN A 63 -16.72 6.40 10.95
N LEU A 64 -17.35 6.03 9.83
CA LEU A 64 -18.17 6.94 9.01
C LEU A 64 -17.41 8.21 8.56
N GLY A 65 -16.08 8.12 8.44
CA GLY A 65 -15.21 9.25 8.10
C GLY A 65 -14.64 10.01 9.30
N ILE A 66 -14.98 9.64 10.54
CA ILE A 66 -14.55 10.35 11.76
C ILE A 66 -13.29 9.74 12.36
N ILE A 67 -12.32 10.58 12.74
CA ILE A 67 -11.10 10.11 13.42
C ILE A 67 -11.36 9.84 14.91
N ASP A 68 -11.22 8.58 15.33
CA ASP A 68 -11.34 8.18 16.74
C ASP A 68 -9.98 8.23 17.50
N ARG A 69 -10.05 8.15 18.84
CA ARG A 69 -8.86 8.20 19.71
C ARG A 69 -7.91 7.00 19.54
N LYS A 70 -8.45 5.79 19.34
CA LYS A 70 -7.68 4.55 19.20
C LYS A 70 -6.91 4.54 17.88
N TYR A 71 -7.46 5.14 16.83
CA TYR A 71 -6.78 5.35 15.55
C TYR A 71 -5.61 6.32 15.73
N LEU A 72 -5.81 7.45 16.40
CA LEU A 72 -4.72 8.41 16.65
C LEU A 72 -3.55 7.85 17.44
N GLU A 73 -3.86 7.04 18.46
CA GLU A 73 -2.84 6.34 19.25
C GLU A 73 -1.98 5.42 18.36
N LYS A 74 -2.54 4.89 17.27
CA LYS A 74 -1.80 4.10 16.28
C LYS A 74 -1.08 4.93 15.22
N VAL A 75 -1.64 6.07 14.81
CA VAL A 75 -1.08 6.91 13.73
C VAL A 75 -0.06 7.94 14.24
N ARG A 76 0.17 8.05 15.56
CA ARG A 76 1.14 8.98 16.18
C ARG A 76 0.95 10.45 15.77
N SER A 77 -0.25 10.88 15.41
CA SER A 77 -0.57 12.29 15.15
C SER A 77 -1.75 12.76 16.00
N GLY A 78 -1.50 13.09 17.27
CA GLY A 78 -2.54 13.38 18.28
C GLY A 78 -3.50 14.53 17.95
N GLU A 79 -3.24 15.33 16.91
CA GLU A 79 -3.97 16.56 16.59
C GLU A 79 -5.30 16.38 15.83
N LEU A 80 -5.61 15.16 15.36
CA LEU A 80 -6.72 14.97 14.40
C LEU A 80 -8.01 14.39 15.00
N LYS A 81 -8.16 14.33 16.33
CA LYS A 81 -9.32 13.69 16.99
C LYS A 81 -10.64 14.37 16.66
N GLY A 82 -11.65 13.59 16.26
CA GLY A 82 -13.00 14.08 16.01
C GLY A 82 -13.15 14.92 14.74
N ARG A 83 -12.14 14.91 13.85
CA ARG A 83 -12.22 15.56 12.54
C ARG A 83 -12.78 14.60 11.50
N ASP A 84 -13.55 15.15 10.58
CA ASP A 84 -13.98 14.46 9.37
C ASP A 84 -12.79 14.34 8.40
N VAL A 85 -12.68 13.17 7.77
CA VAL A 85 -11.66 12.88 6.77
C VAL A 85 -12.32 12.82 5.40
N PRO A 86 -12.35 13.93 4.65
CA PRO A 86 -12.76 13.88 3.27
C PRO A 86 -11.68 13.19 2.42
N VAL A 87 -12.13 12.44 1.42
CA VAL A 87 -11.31 12.01 0.28
C VAL A 87 -11.86 12.71 -0.94
N ALA A 88 -11.05 13.55 -1.57
CA ALA A 88 -11.42 14.23 -2.80
C ALA A 88 -11.32 13.27 -4.00
N VAL A 89 -12.08 13.53 -5.05
CA VAL A 89 -12.07 12.68 -6.27
C VAL A 89 -10.68 12.66 -6.88
N GLU A 90 -9.99 13.79 -6.87
CA GLU A 90 -8.64 13.98 -7.40
C GLU A 90 -7.60 13.15 -6.62
N GLU A 91 -7.82 12.92 -5.32
CA GLU A 91 -6.96 12.05 -4.51
C GLU A 91 -7.11 10.59 -4.93
N ILE A 92 -8.33 10.15 -5.23
CA ILE A 92 -8.62 8.80 -5.72
C ILE A 92 -7.99 8.61 -7.11
N GLU A 93 -8.21 9.55 -8.01
CA GLU A 93 -7.62 9.52 -9.36
C GLU A 93 -6.09 9.46 -9.30
N SER A 94 -5.48 10.31 -8.48
CA SER A 94 -4.02 10.32 -8.28
C SER A 94 -3.53 8.97 -7.72
N ALA A 95 -4.25 8.39 -6.75
CA ALA A 95 -3.89 7.08 -6.19
C ALA A 95 -4.00 5.95 -7.21
N ILE A 96 -5.01 5.97 -8.09
CA ILE A 96 -5.16 4.99 -9.18
C ILE A 96 -4.00 5.12 -10.17
N VAL A 97 -3.71 6.34 -10.64
CA VAL A 97 -2.61 6.61 -11.57
C VAL A 97 -1.28 6.14 -10.98
N PHE A 98 -1.01 6.49 -9.73
CA PHE A 98 0.20 6.08 -9.02
C PHE A 98 0.28 4.56 -8.87
N SER A 99 -0.82 3.89 -8.54
CA SER A 99 -0.86 2.41 -8.44
C SER A 99 -0.50 1.74 -9.77
N ILE A 100 -1.05 2.24 -10.88
CA ILE A 100 -0.75 1.74 -12.22
C ILE A 100 0.74 1.96 -12.54
N GLN A 101 1.31 3.12 -12.20
CA GLN A 101 2.73 3.40 -12.39
C GLN A 101 3.62 2.42 -11.61
N VAL A 102 3.30 2.16 -10.34
CA VAL A 102 4.05 1.19 -9.51
C VAL A 102 3.98 -0.21 -10.12
N LEU A 103 2.80 -0.65 -10.57
CA LEU A 103 2.64 -1.95 -11.23
C LEU A 103 3.41 -2.02 -12.55
N LYS A 104 3.43 -0.96 -13.36
CA LYS A 104 4.23 -0.90 -14.59
C LYS A 104 5.73 -0.99 -14.31
N ASN A 105 6.20 -0.30 -13.26
CA ASN A 105 7.59 -0.36 -12.82
C ASN A 105 7.97 -1.77 -12.37
N LEU A 106 7.10 -2.41 -11.56
CA LEU A 106 7.29 -3.78 -11.11
C LEU A 106 7.30 -4.76 -12.28
N TYR A 107 6.35 -4.65 -13.20
CA TYR A 107 6.29 -5.48 -14.40
C TYR A 107 7.58 -5.36 -15.22
N SER A 108 8.05 -4.14 -15.46
CA SER A 108 9.29 -3.89 -16.21
C SER A 108 10.54 -4.42 -15.50
N HIS A 109 10.51 -4.50 -14.16
CA HIS A 109 11.59 -5.07 -13.37
C HIS A 109 11.61 -6.61 -13.47
N LEU A 110 10.45 -7.24 -13.36
CA LEU A 110 10.29 -8.69 -13.38
C LEU A 110 10.44 -9.28 -14.80
N PHE A 111 9.91 -8.58 -15.80
CA PHE A 111 9.86 -9.02 -17.18
C PHE A 111 10.66 -8.04 -18.04
N LYS A 112 11.98 -8.10 -17.92
CA LYS A 112 12.86 -7.43 -18.89
C LYS A 112 12.63 -8.11 -20.25
N PRO A 113 12.33 -7.38 -21.33
CA PRO A 113 12.42 -7.98 -22.65
C PRO A 113 13.87 -8.39 -22.86
N ASP A 114 14.10 -9.67 -23.19
CA ASP A 114 15.42 -10.17 -23.56
C ASP A 114 15.99 -9.23 -24.63
N LYS A 115 17.18 -8.67 -24.36
CA LYS A 115 17.97 -8.04 -25.41
C LYS A 115 18.41 -9.14 -26.36
N LYS A 116 17.63 -9.37 -27.42
CA LYS A 116 18.12 -10.02 -28.64
C LYS A 116 19.19 -9.16 -29.29
#